data_AF-A0A1Q4DHA0-F1
#
_entry.id   AF-A0A1Q4DHA0-F1
#
_cell.length_a   1.000
_cell.length_b   1.000
_cell.length_c   1.000
_cell.angle_alpha   90.00
_cell.angle_beta   90.00
_cell.angle_gamma   90.00
#
_symmetry.space_group_name_H-M   'P 1'
#
loop_
_entity.id
_entity.type
_entity.pdbx_description
1 polymer ?
#
loop_
_entity_poly.entity_id
_entity_poly.type
_entity_poly.pdbx_seq_one_letter_code
_entity_poly.pdbx_strand_id
1 'polypeptide(L)'
;MPCAQPHEGEVFAGFDLPSGACPGQTQVDSLSETGCGTRFGDYSAADPSTERLFGVYPLESNWARGDREVACIATPLDGGLTTGSLRTS
;
A
#
# COMPACT_ATOMS: atom_id res chain seq x y z
N MET A 1 -3.02 13.07 -8.39
CA MET A 1 -3.05 14.31 -7.59
C MET A 1 -1.63 14.59 -7.13
N PRO A 2 -1.12 15.84 -7.21
CA PRO A 2 0.20 16.17 -6.65
C PRO A 2 0.17 16.09 -5.13
N CYS A 3 1.20 15.53 -4.49
CA CYS A 3 1.25 15.44 -3.02
C CYS A 3 1.22 16.82 -2.36
N ALA A 4 1.65 17.88 -3.06
CA ALA A 4 1.61 19.26 -2.57
C ALA A 4 0.19 19.86 -2.46
N GLN A 5 -0.86 19.13 -2.89
CA GLN A 5 -2.25 19.50 -2.69
C GLN A 5 -2.89 18.57 -1.65
N PRO A 6 -3.96 19.01 -0.94
CA PRO A 6 -4.69 18.14 -0.02
C PRO A 6 -5.17 16.86 -0.70
N HIS A 7 -4.93 15.71 -0.07
CA HIS A 7 -5.32 14.40 -0.57
C HIS A 7 -5.59 13.41 0.57
N GLU A 8 -6.37 12.37 0.28
CA GLU A 8 -6.84 11.38 1.27
C GLU A 8 -5.81 10.26 1.50
N GLY A 9 -4.88 10.06 0.57
CA GLY A 9 -3.85 9.04 0.71
C GLY A 9 -2.77 9.10 -0.34
N GLU A 10 -1.60 8.62 0.03
CA GLU A 10 -0.40 8.61 -0.80
C GLU A 10 -0.05 7.17 -1.18
N VAL A 11 0.01 6.91 -2.49
CA VAL A 11 0.58 5.65 -2.99
C VAL A 11 2.09 5.76 -2.88
N PHE A 12 2.69 5.00 -1.96
CA PHE A 12 4.11 5.14 -1.63
C PHE A 12 4.99 4.03 -2.21
N ALA A 13 4.41 2.87 -2.54
CA ALA A 13 5.15 1.76 -3.12
C ALA A 13 4.25 0.82 -3.94
N GLY A 14 4.89 0.02 -4.81
CA GLY A 14 4.28 -1.10 -5.52
C GLY A 14 5.18 -2.33 -5.45
N PHE A 15 4.60 -3.54 -5.46
CA PHE A 15 5.35 -4.79 -5.55
C PHE A 15 4.50 -5.96 -6.03
N ASP A 16 5.16 -6.96 -6.64
CA ASP A 16 4.49 -8.21 -7.04
C ASP A 16 4.46 -9.23 -5.90
N LEU A 17 3.31 -9.89 -5.74
CA LEU A 17 3.22 -11.13 -4.96
C LEU A 17 3.90 -12.31 -5.67
N PRO A 18 4.24 -13.39 -4.94
CA PRO A 18 4.84 -14.59 -5.52
C PRO A 18 4.06 -15.10 -6.74
N SER A 19 4.80 -15.50 -7.77
CA SER A 19 4.21 -16.09 -8.98
C SER A 19 3.49 -17.40 -8.67
N GLY A 20 2.40 -17.66 -9.39
CA GLY A 20 1.66 -18.91 -9.29
C GLY A 20 0.16 -18.69 -9.27
N ALA A 21 -0.58 -19.73 -8.87
CA ALA A 21 -2.01 -19.62 -8.61
C ALA A 21 -2.25 -18.70 -7.39
N CYS A 22 -3.44 -18.11 -7.35
CA CYS A 22 -3.90 -17.39 -6.16
C CYS A 22 -3.78 -18.30 -4.92
N PRO A 23 -3.11 -17.85 -3.85
CA PRO A 23 -3.06 -18.61 -2.61
C PRO A 23 -4.35 -18.48 -1.76
N GLY A 24 -5.33 -17.72 -2.24
CA GLY A 24 -6.55 -17.36 -1.53
C GLY A 24 -6.46 -16.00 -0.83
N GLN A 25 -7.61 -15.39 -0.63
CA GLN A 25 -7.76 -14.01 -0.13
C GLN A 25 -7.01 -13.75 1.18
N THR A 26 -7.17 -14.63 2.18
CA THR A 26 -6.53 -14.45 3.50
C THR A 26 -5.00 -14.41 3.42
N GLN A 27 -4.39 -15.23 2.54
CA GLN A 27 -2.94 -15.21 2.39
C GLN A 27 -2.47 -13.96 1.63
N VAL A 28 -3.25 -13.50 0.67
CA VAL A 28 -2.99 -12.26 -0.08
C VAL A 28 -3.05 -11.05 0.83
N ASP A 29 -4.03 -10.98 1.73
CA ASP A 29 -4.16 -9.93 2.75
C ASP A 29 -2.90 -9.86 3.61
N SER A 30 -2.49 -10.99 4.18
CA SER A 30 -1.32 -11.08 5.06
C SER A 30 -0.01 -10.70 4.34
N LEU A 31 0.17 -11.13 3.09
CA LEU A 31 1.35 -10.78 2.29
C LEU A 31 1.36 -9.29 1.91
N SER A 32 0.18 -8.73 1.58
CA SER A 32 0.03 -7.32 1.25
C SER A 32 0.32 -6.42 2.45
N GLU A 33 -0.24 -6.75 3.62
CA GLU A 33 0.01 -6.05 4.88
C GLU A 33 1.50 -6.05 5.24
N THR A 34 2.13 -7.24 5.25
CA THR A 34 3.56 -7.39 5.57
C THR A 34 4.44 -6.63 4.58
N GLY A 35 4.15 -6.76 3.29
CA GLY A 35 4.93 -6.13 2.22
C GLY A 35 4.80 -4.61 2.20
N CYS A 36 3.62 -4.07 2.48
CA CYS A 36 3.40 -2.62 2.59
C CYS A 36 4.03 -2.06 3.87
N GLY A 37 3.91 -2.74 5.02
CA GLY A 37 4.54 -2.32 6.27
C GLY A 37 6.07 -2.23 6.16
N THR A 38 6.70 -3.23 5.55
CA THR A 38 8.15 -3.23 5.30
C THR A 38 8.58 -2.02 4.48
N ARG A 39 7.89 -1.78 3.35
CA ARG A 39 8.20 -0.66 2.44
C ARG A 39 7.89 0.70 3.03
N PHE A 40 6.91 0.79 3.92
CA PHE A 40 6.59 2.04 4.60
C PHE A 40 7.73 2.46 5.53
N GLY A 41 8.34 1.52 6.25
CA GLY A 41 9.52 1.78 7.08
C GLY A 41 10.71 2.31 6.28
N ASP A 42 10.87 1.87 5.04
CA ASP A 42 11.89 2.41 4.12
C ASP A 42 11.48 3.77 3.51
N TYR A 43 10.18 4.01 3.36
CA TYR A 43 9.63 5.21 2.71
C TYR A 43 9.61 6.43 3.62
N SER A 44 9.23 6.24 4.88
CA SER A 44 8.89 7.31 5.80
C SER A 44 9.42 7.04 7.21
N ALA A 45 9.92 8.09 7.84
CA ALA A 45 10.16 8.14 9.28
C ALA A 45 8.93 8.66 10.05
N ALA A 46 7.77 8.81 9.40
CA ALA A 46 6.53 9.22 10.05
C ALA A 46 6.14 8.25 11.17
N ASP A 47 5.46 8.78 12.19
CA ASP A 47 4.97 7.97 13.30
C ASP A 47 3.92 6.98 12.78
N PRO A 48 4.16 5.66 12.88
CA PRO A 48 3.20 4.67 12.39
C PRO A 48 1.85 4.72 13.13
N SER A 49 1.73 5.46 14.24
CA SER A 49 0.47 5.71 14.93
C SER A 49 -0.40 6.80 14.30
N THR A 50 0.11 7.59 13.34
CA THR A 50 -0.67 8.61 12.63
C THR A 50 -1.21 8.16 11.29
N GLU A 51 -0.70 7.05 10.75
CA GLU A 51 -1.04 6.56 9.43
C GLU A 51 -1.75 5.20 9.48
N ARG A 52 -2.63 4.96 8.51
CA ARG A 52 -3.16 3.64 8.20
C ARG A 52 -2.63 3.19 6.85
N LEU A 53 -2.16 1.95 6.78
CA LEU A 53 -1.65 1.35 5.56
C LEU A 53 -2.69 0.43 4.92
N PHE A 54 -2.83 0.51 3.60
CA PHE A 54 -3.67 -0.35 2.79
C PHE A 54 -2.86 -0.94 1.65
N GLY A 55 -3.07 -2.24 1.38
CA GLY A 55 -2.65 -2.87 0.13
C GLY A 55 -3.84 -3.00 -0.80
N VAL A 56 -3.76 -2.42 -1.99
CA VAL A 56 -4.71 -2.67 -3.08
C VAL A 56 -4.07 -3.68 -4.02
N TYR A 57 -4.72 -4.82 -4.20
CA TYR A 57 -4.24 -5.92 -5.03
C TYR A 57 -5.35 -6.40 -5.97
N PRO A 58 -5.01 -7.09 -7.07
CA PRO A 58 -5.99 -7.56 -8.03
C PRO A 58 -6.98 -8.57 -7.45
N LEU A 59 -8.17 -8.62 -8.05
CA LEU A 59 -9.13 -9.70 -7.82
C LEU A 59 -8.58 -11.05 -8.26
N GLU A 60 -9.16 -12.13 -7.72
CA GLU A 60 -8.65 -13.47 -7.99
C GLU A 60 -8.64 -13.85 -9.47
N SER A 61 -9.66 -13.41 -10.20
CA SER A 61 -9.80 -13.61 -11.64
C SER A 61 -8.66 -13.02 -12.48
N ASN A 62 -7.90 -12.06 -11.95
CA ASN A 62 -6.81 -11.40 -12.65
C ASN A 62 -5.47 -12.17 -12.51
N TRP A 63 -5.30 -13.04 -11.51
CA TRP A 63 -4.06 -13.84 -11.35
C TRP A 63 -3.77 -14.70 -12.58
N ALA A 64 -4.80 -15.25 -13.22
CA ALA A 64 -4.65 -16.03 -14.45
C ALA A 64 -4.07 -15.21 -15.62
N ARG A 65 -4.12 -13.88 -15.54
CA ARG A 65 -3.57 -12.94 -16.52
C ARG A 65 -2.16 -12.45 -16.12
N GLY A 66 -1.63 -12.96 -15.01
CA GLY A 66 -0.30 -12.63 -14.50
C GLY A 66 -0.26 -11.38 -13.62
N ASP A 67 -1.40 -10.74 -13.36
CA ASP A 67 -1.49 -9.56 -12.49
C ASP A 67 -1.43 -9.99 -11.01
N ARG A 68 -0.44 -9.45 -10.30
CA ARG A 68 -0.10 -9.76 -8.90
C ARG A 68 0.36 -8.53 -8.14
N GLU A 69 0.19 -7.35 -8.73
CA GLU A 69 0.75 -6.13 -8.20
C GLU A 69 -0.06 -5.66 -6.99
N VAL A 70 0.63 -5.39 -5.90
CA VAL A 70 0.10 -4.71 -4.72
C VAL A 70 0.55 -3.26 -4.80
N ALA A 71 -0.41 -2.33 -4.81
CA ALA A 71 -0.17 -0.91 -4.58
C ALA A 71 -0.37 -0.60 -3.09
N CYS A 72 0.65 -0.03 -2.45
CA CYS A 72 0.60 0.34 -1.05
C CYS A 72 0.22 1.81 -0.88
N ILE A 73 -0.77 2.06 -0.03
CA ILE A 73 -1.36 3.38 0.21
C ILE A 73 -1.27 3.69 1.70
N ALA A 74 -0.80 4.89 2.03
CA ALA A 74 -0.88 5.43 3.39
C ALA A 74 -1.95 6.52 3.45
N THR A 75 -2.77 6.50 4.49
CA THR A 75 -3.83 7.50 4.73
C THR A 75 -3.76 8.01 6.17
N PRO A 76 -4.14 9.26 6.45
CA PRO A 76 -4.28 9.75 7.83
C PRO A 76 -5.23 8.86 8.65
N LEU A 77 -4.80 8.47 9.84
CA LEU A 77 -5.57 7.55 10.70
C LEU A 77 -6.91 8.16 11.15
N ASP A 78 -6.97 9.48 11.28
CA ASP A 78 -8.16 10.25 11.64
C ASP A 78 -9.17 10.42 10.49
N GLY A 79 -8.83 9.97 9.28
CA GLY A 79 -9.65 10.11 8.08
C GLY A 79 -9.64 11.50 7.47
N GLY A 80 -8.72 12.38 7.90
CA GLY A 80 -8.52 13.71 7.34
C GLY A 80 -7.77 13.72 6.01
N LEU A 81 -7.44 14.93 5.54
CA LEU A 81 -6.57 15.14 4.39
C LEU A 81 -5.14 15.36 4.86
N THR A 82 -4.18 14.82 4.12
CA THR A 82 -2.76 15.16 4.25
C THR A 82 -2.33 16.11 3.13
N THR A 83 -1.25 16.85 3.34
CA THR A 83 -0.61 17.72 2.34
C THR A 83 0.89 17.60 2.48
N GLY A 84 1.58 17.48 1.34
CA GLY A 84 2.98 17.09 1.28
C GLY A 84 3.13 15.59 1.05
N SER A 85 4.36 15.13 0.90
CA SER A 85 4.67 13.69 0.82
C SER A 85 5.14 13.20 2.18
N LEU A 86 4.74 11.98 2.54
CA LEU A 86 5.26 11.25 3.70
C LEU A 86 6.71 10.78 3.53
N ARG A 87 7.27 10.90 2.32
CA ARG A 87 8.64 10.47 2.04
C ARG A 87 9.65 11.21 2.92
N THR A 88 10.52 10.47 3.59
CA THR A 88 11.70 11.03 4.25
C THR A 88 12.88 10.99 3.28
N SER A 89 13.55 12.12 3.11
CA SER A 89 14.69 12.32 2.20
C SER A 89 15.97 11.63 2.67
#